data_AF-A0A1R0Y8C5-F1
#
_entry.id   AF-A0A1R0Y8C5-F1
#
_cell.length_a   1.000
_cell.length_b   1.000
_cell.length_c   1.000
_cell.angle_alpha   90.00
_cell.angle_beta   90.00
_cell.angle_gamma   90.00
#
_symmetry.space_group_name_H-M   'P 1'
#
loop_
_entity.id
_entity.type
_entity.pdbx_description
1 polymer ?
#
loop_
_entity_poly.entity_id
_entity_poly.type
_entity_poly.pdbx_seq_one_letter_code
_entity_poly.pdbx_strand_id
1 'polypeptide(L)'
;MSSKNDIRLGVFIVAAGIVILFGKLGVFGFLGRALWPLVILLPGLVLHMLFFSRRASATVLIPAGILTVYGLLFGLCNIWGWGLMKYLWPVLLLGIAVGLYEYSINSPRRTGGISAIAVILGVLSIALCIFSLMGTGVIYLIGIVFIAAGIWLITGRGRTRSWNRWN
;
A
#
# COMPACT_ATOMS: atom_id res chain seq x y z
N MET A 1 30.18 50.40 5.41
CA MET A 1 28.87 50.00 5.98
C MET A 1 28.54 48.63 5.41
N SER A 2 28.85 47.54 6.12
CA SER A 2 28.58 46.18 5.63
C SER A 2 27.08 45.94 5.72
N SER A 3 26.41 45.94 4.57
CA SER A 3 24.98 45.74 4.49
C SER A 3 24.69 44.29 4.88
N LYS A 4 23.74 44.09 5.80
CA LYS A 4 23.28 42.75 6.22
C LYS A 4 22.81 41.89 5.02
N ASN A 5 22.51 42.51 3.86
CA ASN A 5 22.23 41.82 2.61
C ASN A 5 23.46 41.19 1.96
N ASP A 6 24.66 41.77 2.09
CA ASP A 6 25.88 41.23 1.49
C ASP A 6 26.32 39.94 2.22
N ILE A 7 26.15 39.91 3.54
CA ILE A 7 26.36 38.71 4.37
C ILE A 7 25.31 37.65 4.03
N ARG A 8 24.03 38.02 3.86
CA ARG A 8 22.97 37.08 3.44
C ARG A 8 23.23 36.51 2.04
N LEU A 9 23.69 37.32 1.09
CA LEU A 9 24.06 36.88 -0.26
C LEU A 9 25.28 35.94 -0.23
N GLY A 10 26.31 36.27 0.55
CA GLY A 10 27.47 35.41 0.75
C GLY A 10 27.10 34.04 1.34
N VAL A 11 26.25 34.02 2.37
CA VAL A 11 25.72 32.77 2.96
C VAL A 11 24.90 31.99 1.93
N PHE A 12 24.12 32.65 1.07
CA PHE A 12 23.33 32.00 0.03
C PHE A 12 24.22 31.34 -1.04
N ILE A 13 25.31 32.01 -1.44
CA ILE A 13 26.28 31.48 -2.41
C ILE A 13 27.05 30.29 -1.82
N VAL A 14 27.48 30.37 -0.56
CA VAL A 14 28.14 29.25 0.13
C VAL A 14 27.19 28.06 0.28
N ALA A 15 25.93 28.30 0.65
CA ALA A 15 24.92 27.26 0.72
C ALA A 15 24.65 26.60 -0.64
N ALA A 16 24.54 27.40 -1.71
CA ALA A 16 24.38 26.88 -3.07
C ALA A 16 25.61 26.05 -3.51
N GLY A 17 26.83 26.51 -3.20
CA GLY A 17 28.07 25.77 -3.46
C GLY A 17 28.14 24.42 -2.74
N ILE A 18 27.74 24.39 -1.46
CA ILE A 18 27.64 23.14 -0.68
C ILE A 18 26.62 22.20 -1.31
N VAL A 19 25.42 22.70 -1.66
CA VAL A 19 24.37 21.89 -2.31
C VAL A 19 24.87 21.28 -3.63
N ILE A 20 25.58 22.05 -4.47
CA ILE A 20 26.12 21.55 -5.74
C ILE A 20 27.24 20.51 -5.51
N LEU A 21 28.12 20.72 -4.52
CA LEU A 21 29.16 19.77 -4.14
C LEU A 21 28.58 18.45 -3.62
N PHE A 22 27.57 18.51 -2.75
CA PHE A 22 26.81 17.33 -2.31
C PHE A 22 26.06 16.66 -3.46
N GLY A 23 25.60 17.45 -4.44
CA GLY A 23 25.10 17.00 -5.76
C GLY A 23 26.11 16.11 -6.46
N LYS A 24 27.34 16.61 -6.61
CA LYS A 24 28.42 15.93 -7.33
C LYS A 24 28.96 14.70 -6.59
N LEU A 25 28.89 14.68 -5.26
CA LEU A 25 29.20 13.51 -4.42
C LEU A 25 28.16 12.38 -4.55
N GLY A 26 27.12 12.56 -5.38
CA GLY A 26 26.09 11.56 -5.60
C GLY A 26 25.13 11.40 -4.42
N VAL A 27 25.21 12.27 -3.41
CA VAL A 27 24.35 12.23 -2.21
C VAL A 27 22.90 12.42 -2.62
N PHE A 28 22.59 13.34 -3.54
CA PHE A 28 21.22 13.50 -4.06
C PHE A 28 20.75 12.30 -4.89
N GLY A 29 21.65 11.62 -5.62
CA GLY A 29 21.31 10.39 -6.35
C GLY A 29 21.16 9.17 -5.44
N PHE A 30 21.88 9.11 -4.33
CA PHE A 30 21.76 8.08 -3.30
C PHE A 30 20.52 8.31 -2.44
N LEU A 31 20.29 9.54 -1.95
CA LEU A 31 19.07 9.93 -1.25
C LEU A 31 17.84 9.77 -2.13
N GLY A 32 17.91 10.15 -3.41
CA GLY A 32 16.81 9.93 -4.35
C GLY A 32 16.45 8.45 -4.47
N ARG A 33 17.45 7.57 -4.60
CA ARG A 33 17.21 6.12 -4.65
C ARG A 33 16.82 5.51 -3.30
N ALA A 34 17.32 6.00 -2.18
CA ALA A 34 17.01 5.45 -0.86
C ALA A 34 15.67 5.96 -0.30
N LEU A 35 15.34 7.23 -0.56
CA LEU A 35 14.22 7.94 0.05
C LEU A 35 12.97 8.01 -0.84
N TRP A 36 13.02 7.67 -2.13
CA TRP A 36 11.81 7.71 -2.97
C TRP A 36 10.64 6.86 -2.43
N PRO A 37 10.83 5.67 -1.81
CA PRO A 37 9.71 4.91 -1.27
C PRO A 37 9.09 5.61 -0.06
N LEU A 38 9.91 6.34 0.71
CA LEU A 38 9.43 7.16 1.83
C LEU A 38 8.53 8.30 1.36
N VAL A 39 8.78 8.88 0.19
CA VAL A 39 7.92 9.92 -0.40
C VAL A 39 6.50 9.39 -0.68
N ILE A 40 6.35 8.08 -0.92
CA ILE A 40 5.03 7.42 -1.10
C ILE A 40 4.46 6.97 0.24
N LEU A 41 5.30 6.42 1.12
CA LEU A 41 4.91 5.89 2.42
C LEU A 41 4.42 6.99 3.38
N LEU A 42 5.14 8.12 3.45
CA LEU A 42 4.83 9.27 4.30
C LEU A 42 3.39 9.79 4.11
N PRO A 43 2.94 10.14 2.88
CA PRO A 43 1.58 10.56 2.68
C PRO A 43 0.57 9.46 3.03
N GLY A 44 0.85 8.19 2.76
CA GLY A 44 0.01 7.08 3.23
C GLY A 44 -0.18 7.07 4.74
N LEU A 45 0.90 7.20 5.51
CA LEU A 45 0.88 7.29 6.97
C LEU A 45 0.16 8.54 7.48
N VAL A 46 0.39 9.69 6.84
CA VAL A 46 -0.27 10.96 7.20
C VAL A 46 -1.78 10.84 7.00
N LEU A 47 -2.23 10.21 5.91
CA LEU A 47 -3.66 9.98 5.67
C LEU A 47 -4.27 9.07 6.74
N HIS A 48 -3.54 8.03 7.18
CA HIS A 48 -3.96 7.22 8.33
C HIS A 48 -4.04 8.03 9.62
N MET A 49 -3.02 8.84 9.92
CA MET A 49 -3.04 9.72 11.10
C MET A 49 -4.21 10.71 11.07
N LEU A 50 -4.51 11.30 9.91
CA LEU A 50 -5.64 12.23 9.74
C LEU A 50 -6.98 11.55 10.00
N PHE A 51 -7.13 10.29 9.58
CA PHE A 51 -8.32 9.49 9.88
C PHE A 51 -8.44 9.17 11.38
N PHE A 52 -7.37 8.65 12.00
CA PHE A 52 -7.37 8.36 13.45
C PHE A 52 -7.59 9.61 14.30
N SER A 53 -7.10 10.77 13.84
CA SER A 53 -7.36 12.08 14.45
C SER A 53 -8.79 12.59 14.22
N ARG A 54 -9.68 11.80 13.62
CA ARG A 54 -11.06 12.16 13.23
C ARG A 54 -11.17 13.39 12.33
N ARG A 55 -10.10 13.74 11.61
CA ARG A 55 -10.05 14.91 10.71
C ARG A 55 -10.35 14.56 9.26
N ALA A 56 -10.49 13.28 8.93
CA ALA A 56 -10.76 12.81 7.58
C ALA A 56 -11.91 11.79 7.53
N SER A 57 -12.61 11.75 6.38
CA SER A 57 -13.66 10.77 6.09
C SER A 57 -13.06 9.37 5.87
N ALA A 58 -13.86 8.32 6.09
CA ALA A 58 -13.49 6.93 5.83
C ALA A 58 -13.01 6.69 4.38
N THR A 59 -13.45 7.51 3.42
CA THR A 59 -12.99 7.41 2.02
C THR A 59 -11.47 7.58 1.88
N VAL A 60 -10.83 8.29 2.82
CA VAL A 60 -9.39 8.56 2.84
C VAL A 60 -8.57 7.32 3.22
N LEU A 61 -9.16 6.30 3.85
CA LEU A 61 -8.44 5.05 4.17
C LEU A 61 -8.13 4.23 2.92
N ILE A 62 -8.91 4.37 1.85
CA ILE A 62 -8.65 3.65 0.60
C ILE A 62 -7.29 4.07 0.03
N PRO A 63 -7.03 5.36 -0.25
CA PRO A 63 -5.71 5.79 -0.69
C PRO A 63 -4.66 5.63 0.42
N ALA A 64 -4.99 5.77 1.71
CA ALA A 64 -4.02 5.56 2.79
C ALA A 64 -3.47 4.12 2.80
N GLY A 65 -4.34 3.11 2.76
CA GLY A 65 -3.96 1.70 2.72
C GLY A 65 -3.17 1.34 1.47
N ILE A 66 -3.56 1.88 0.31
CA ILE A 66 -2.81 1.68 -0.95
C ILE A 66 -1.40 2.29 -0.83
N LEU A 67 -1.28 3.55 -0.43
CA LEU A 67 0.01 4.25 -0.36
C LEU A 67 0.94 3.63 0.69
N THR A 68 0.41 3.19 1.83
CA THR A 68 1.23 2.55 2.88
C THR A 68 1.77 1.21 2.42
N VAL A 69 0.93 0.34 1.84
CA VAL A 69 1.36 -0.97 1.33
C VAL A 69 2.33 -0.81 0.16
N TYR A 70 2.08 0.16 -0.73
CA TYR A 70 2.97 0.40 -1.88
C TYR A 70 4.30 1.00 -1.43
N GLY A 71 4.29 1.94 -0.50
CA GLY A 71 5.51 2.51 0.09
C GLY A 71 6.36 1.45 0.79
N LEU A 72 5.74 0.52 1.52
CA LEU A 72 6.42 -0.62 2.14
C LEU A 72 7.01 -1.56 1.10
N LEU A 73 6.21 -1.94 0.08
CA LEU A 73 6.64 -2.79 -1.02
C LEU A 73 7.84 -2.21 -1.75
N PHE A 74 7.75 -0.94 -2.14
CA PHE A 74 8.82 -0.23 -2.83
C PHE A 74 10.05 -0.04 -1.95
N GLY A 75 9.87 0.20 -0.65
CA GLY A 75 10.96 0.23 0.32
C GLY A 75 11.69 -1.10 0.38
N LEU A 76 10.96 -2.20 0.41
CA LEU A 76 11.52 -3.55 0.44
C LEU A 76 12.27 -3.89 -0.86
N CYS A 77 11.67 -3.62 -2.02
CA CYS A 77 12.32 -3.78 -3.33
C CYS A 77 13.57 -2.89 -3.46
N ASN A 78 13.60 -1.74 -2.79
CA ASN A 78 14.76 -0.86 -2.82
C ASN A 78 15.92 -1.38 -1.96
N ILE A 79 15.63 -2.06 -0.84
CA ILE A 79 16.65 -2.61 0.07
C ILE A 79 17.16 -3.97 -0.42
N TRP A 80 16.27 -4.88 -0.80
CA TRP A 80 16.62 -6.24 -1.23
C TRP A 80 16.85 -6.36 -2.75
N GLY A 81 16.49 -5.33 -3.52
CA GLY A 81 16.69 -5.27 -4.96
C GLY A 81 15.39 -5.48 -5.76
N TRP A 82 15.34 -4.85 -6.93
CA TRP A 82 14.16 -4.81 -7.79
C TRP A 82 13.76 -6.17 -8.40
N GLY A 83 14.65 -7.17 -8.33
CA GLY A 83 14.34 -8.54 -8.73
C GLY A 83 13.19 -9.17 -7.92
N LEU A 84 12.98 -8.71 -6.68
CA LEU A 84 11.84 -9.14 -5.87
C LEU A 84 10.50 -8.72 -6.45
N MET A 85 10.45 -7.69 -7.30
CA MET A 85 9.19 -7.25 -7.90
C MET A 85 8.53 -8.33 -8.75
N LYS A 86 9.31 -9.24 -9.33
CA LYS A 86 8.81 -10.43 -10.04
C LYS A 86 7.98 -11.33 -9.12
N TYR A 87 8.26 -11.33 -7.82
CA TYR A 87 7.59 -12.16 -6.83
C TYR A 87 6.55 -11.40 -6.02
N LEU A 88 6.80 -10.12 -5.74
CA LEU A 88 5.97 -9.28 -4.89
C LEU A 88 4.96 -8.43 -5.65
N TRP A 89 4.87 -8.53 -6.99
CA TRP A 89 3.82 -7.85 -7.76
C TRP A 89 2.39 -8.07 -7.21
N PRO A 90 2.02 -9.22 -6.61
CA PRO A 90 0.68 -9.42 -6.07
C PRO A 90 0.41 -8.55 -4.85
N VAL A 91 1.44 -8.09 -4.14
CA VAL A 91 1.32 -7.14 -3.01
C VAL A 91 0.70 -5.81 -3.47
N LEU A 92 0.77 -5.48 -4.77
CA LEU A 92 0.03 -4.33 -5.32
C LEU A 92 -1.49 -4.55 -5.21
N LEU A 93 -1.97 -5.74 -5.54
CA LEU A 93 -3.38 -6.10 -5.33
C LEU A 93 -3.73 -6.13 -3.83
N LEU A 94 -2.76 -6.50 -2.97
CA LEU A 94 -2.92 -6.48 -1.52
C LEU A 94 -3.14 -5.06 -1.01
N GLY A 95 -2.41 -4.07 -1.53
CA GLY A 95 -2.60 -2.67 -1.14
C GLY A 95 -4.01 -2.17 -1.43
N ILE A 96 -4.57 -2.55 -2.58
CA ILE A 96 -5.95 -2.25 -2.95
C ILE A 96 -6.92 -2.97 -2.00
N ALA A 97 -6.70 -4.25 -1.75
CA ALA A 97 -7.53 -5.04 -0.83
C ALA A 97 -7.52 -4.47 0.60
N VAL A 98 -6.36 -4.07 1.12
CA VAL A 98 -6.20 -3.46 2.46
C VAL A 98 -6.93 -2.13 2.53
N GLY A 99 -6.75 -1.24 1.53
CA GLY A 99 -7.44 0.05 1.50
C GLY A 99 -8.97 -0.10 1.44
N LEU A 100 -9.49 -1.05 0.65
CA LEU A 100 -10.93 -1.34 0.61
C LEU A 100 -11.43 -2.02 1.91
N TYR A 101 -10.62 -2.90 2.50
CA TYR A 101 -10.97 -3.58 3.75
C TYR A 101 -11.09 -2.59 4.90
N GLU A 102 -10.09 -1.72 5.06
CA GLU A 102 -10.06 -0.65 6.05
C GLU A 102 -11.21 0.35 5.87
N TYR A 103 -11.59 0.68 4.64
CA TYR A 103 -12.80 1.46 4.37
C TYR A 103 -14.08 0.73 4.81
N SER A 104 -14.17 -0.57 4.52
CA SER A 104 -15.38 -1.36 4.78
C SER A 104 -15.69 -1.48 6.28
N ILE A 105 -14.65 -1.65 7.12
CA ILE A 105 -14.82 -1.80 8.57
C ILE A 105 -15.20 -0.47 9.25
N ASN A 106 -14.71 0.66 8.71
CA ASN A 106 -14.95 2.00 9.24
C ASN A 106 -16.21 2.67 8.66
N SER A 107 -16.92 2.03 7.74
CA SER A 107 -18.17 2.55 7.15
C SER A 107 -19.24 1.46 6.98
N PRO A 108 -19.76 0.86 8.07
CA PRO A 108 -20.67 -0.28 8.03
C PRO A 108 -22.05 -0.02 7.41
N ARG A 109 -22.47 1.26 7.26
CA ARG A 109 -23.80 1.62 6.73
C ARG A 109 -23.95 1.52 5.20
N ARG A 110 -22.88 1.33 4.42
CA ARG A 110 -22.91 1.42 2.94
C ARG A 110 -22.18 0.29 2.19
N THR A 111 -21.66 -0.73 2.87
CA THR A 111 -20.53 -1.54 2.35
C THR A 111 -20.72 -3.05 2.40
N GLY A 112 -21.95 -3.57 2.52
CA GLY A 112 -22.21 -5.01 2.67
C GLY A 112 -21.60 -5.91 1.58
N GLY A 113 -21.45 -5.40 0.35
CA GLY A 113 -20.77 -6.10 -0.75
C GLY A 113 -19.27 -5.81 -0.87
N ILE A 114 -18.82 -4.65 -0.39
CA ILE A 114 -17.45 -4.13 -0.61
C ILE A 114 -16.45 -4.86 0.28
N SER A 115 -16.85 -5.24 1.50
CA SER A 115 -16.02 -6.07 2.40
C SER A 115 -15.73 -7.45 1.81
N ALA A 116 -16.73 -8.09 1.18
CA ALA A 116 -16.56 -9.37 0.52
C ALA A 116 -15.56 -9.27 -0.65
N ILE A 117 -15.67 -8.21 -1.46
CA ILE A 117 -14.74 -7.95 -2.57
C ILE A 117 -13.32 -7.71 -2.06
N ALA A 118 -13.16 -6.92 -0.98
CA ALA A 118 -11.86 -6.65 -0.38
C ALA A 118 -11.19 -7.93 0.14
N VAL A 119 -11.95 -8.79 0.83
CA VAL A 119 -11.45 -10.07 1.34
C VAL A 119 -11.09 -11.03 0.20
N ILE A 120 -11.96 -11.15 -0.81
CA ILE A 120 -11.67 -11.99 -1.99
C ILE A 120 -10.40 -11.50 -2.70
N LEU A 121 -10.26 -10.18 -2.89
CA LEU A 121 -9.11 -9.59 -3.54
C LEU A 121 -7.83 -9.75 -2.71
N GLY A 122 -7.91 -9.64 -1.38
CA GLY A 122 -6.79 -9.85 -0.47
C GLY A 122 -6.33 -11.30 -0.45
N VAL A 123 -7.26 -12.25 -0.38
CA VAL A 123 -6.96 -13.69 -0.45
C VAL A 123 -6.37 -14.06 -1.81
N LEU A 124 -6.93 -13.54 -2.90
CA LEU A 124 -6.40 -13.72 -4.25
C LEU A 124 -4.97 -13.18 -4.35
N SER A 125 -4.73 -11.99 -3.83
CA SER A 125 -3.41 -11.36 -3.81
C SER A 125 -2.37 -12.18 -3.03
N ILE A 126 -2.72 -12.65 -1.82
CA ILE A 126 -1.83 -13.49 -1.01
C ILE A 126 -1.54 -14.81 -1.72
N ALA A 127 -2.57 -15.44 -2.30
CA ALA A 127 -2.41 -16.66 -3.08
C ALA A 127 -1.48 -16.46 -4.28
N LEU A 128 -1.65 -15.35 -5.01
CA LEU A 128 -0.78 -14.97 -6.12
C LEU A 128 0.66 -14.66 -5.65
N CYS A 129 0.84 -14.07 -4.47
CA CYS A 129 2.15 -13.78 -3.89
C CYS A 129 2.91 -15.08 -3.59
N ILE A 130 2.23 -16.04 -2.96
CA ILE A 130 2.75 -17.39 -2.69
C ILE A 130 3.04 -18.12 -4.01
N PHE A 131 2.14 -18.03 -4.99
CA PHE A 131 2.33 -18.60 -6.33
C PHE A 131 3.56 -18.01 -7.04
N SER A 132 3.77 -16.69 -6.97
CA SER A 132 4.93 -16.06 -7.59
C SER A 132 6.23 -16.55 -6.94
N LEU A 133 6.25 -16.74 -5.63
CA LEU A 133 7.40 -17.26 -4.87
C LEU A 133 7.71 -18.74 -5.15
N MET A 134 6.76 -19.53 -5.67
CA MET A 134 6.88 -20.97 -5.88
C MET A 134 6.75 -21.32 -7.38
N GLY A 135 7.88 -21.56 -8.06
CA GLY A 135 7.94 -21.85 -9.51
C GLY A 135 7.12 -23.06 -10.02
N THR A 136 7.23 -23.32 -11.33
CA THR A 136 6.38 -24.07 -12.31
C THR A 136 5.65 -25.37 -11.91
N GLY A 137 5.80 -25.94 -10.71
CA GLY A 137 5.19 -27.22 -10.31
C GLY A 137 3.77 -27.16 -9.74
N VAL A 138 3.25 -26.00 -9.34
CA VAL A 138 2.07 -25.89 -8.45
C VAL A 138 0.77 -25.49 -9.17
N ILE A 139 0.80 -25.36 -10.50
CA ILE A 139 -0.36 -24.94 -11.31
C ILE A 139 -1.57 -25.89 -11.11
N TYR A 140 -1.32 -27.18 -10.87
CA TYR A 140 -2.34 -28.19 -10.62
C TYR A 140 -2.92 -28.15 -9.21
N LEU A 141 -2.11 -27.84 -8.19
CA LEU A 141 -2.59 -27.71 -6.80
C LEU A 141 -3.38 -26.42 -6.59
N ILE A 142 -3.01 -25.34 -7.30
CA ILE A 142 -3.75 -24.06 -7.31
C ILE A 142 -5.18 -24.26 -7.82
N GLY A 143 -5.40 -25.07 -8.86
CA GLY A 143 -6.73 -25.33 -9.41
C GLY A 143 -7.65 -26.01 -8.39
N ILE A 144 -7.12 -26.98 -7.64
CA ILE A 144 -7.88 -27.71 -6.62
C ILE A 144 -8.25 -26.80 -5.44
N VAL A 145 -7.32 -25.95 -4.99
CA VAL A 145 -7.58 -25.02 -3.88
C VAL A 145 -8.55 -23.91 -4.28
N PHE A 146 -8.50 -23.43 -5.53
CA PHE A 146 -9.47 -22.45 -6.04
C PHE A 146 -10.89 -23.01 -6.14
N ILE A 147 -11.01 -24.27 -6.58
CA ILE A 147 -12.30 -24.96 -6.62
C ILE A 147 -12.83 -25.15 -5.19
N ALA A 148 -11.98 -25.58 -4.25
CA ALA A 148 -12.37 -25.73 -2.84
C ALA A 148 -12.77 -24.40 -2.18
N ALA A 149 -12.03 -23.32 -2.44
CA ALA A 149 -12.32 -21.99 -1.91
C ALA A 149 -13.60 -21.40 -2.52
N GLY A 150 -13.84 -21.60 -3.82
CA GLY A 150 -15.09 -21.24 -4.47
C GLY A 150 -16.29 -21.96 -3.86
N ILE A 151 -16.17 -23.26 -3.61
CA ILE A 151 -17.22 -24.07 -2.95
C ILE A 151 -17.47 -23.58 -1.51
N TRP A 152 -16.40 -23.25 -0.78
CA TRP A 152 -16.51 -22.76 0.60
C TRP A 152 -17.17 -21.37 0.68
N LEU A 153 -16.89 -20.48 -0.27
CA LEU A 153 -17.52 -19.15 -0.35
C LEU A 153 -19.02 -19.21 -0.68
N ILE A 154 -19.42 -20.18 -1.51
CA ILE A 154 -20.84 -20.43 -1.84
C ILE A 154 -21.57 -20.99 -0.62
N THR A 155 -20.94 -21.90 0.12
CA THR A 155 -21.54 -22.49 1.33
C THR A 155 -21.54 -21.55 2.54
N GLY A 156 -20.60 -20.61 2.63
CA GLY A 156 -20.52 -19.59 3.70
C GLY A 156 -21.56 -18.46 3.61
N ARG A 157 -22.21 -18.26 2.46
CA ARG A 157 -23.30 -17.28 2.28
C ARG A 157 -24.71 -17.82 2.57
N GLY A 158 -24.84 -19.07 3.01
CA GLY A 158 -26.11 -19.72 3.34
C GLY A 158 -26.65 -19.45 4.75
N ARG A 159 -26.35 -18.30 5.37
CA ARG A 159 -26.85 -17.98 6.73
C ARG A 159 -27.46 -16.59 6.86
N THR A 160 -28.15 -16.10 5.84
CA THR A 160 -29.20 -15.08 6.06
C THR A 160 -30.48 -15.79 6.50
N ARG A 161 -30.57 -15.96 7.81
CA ARG A 161 -31.77 -16.34 8.54
C ARG A 161 -32.83 -15.26 8.34
N SER A 162 -33.81 -15.50 7.48
CA SER A 162 -35.10 -14.79 7.51
C SER A 162 -36.16 -15.75 8.03
N TRP A 163 -36.29 -15.77 9.36
CA TRP A 163 -37.47 -16.30 10.02
C TRP A 163 -38.49 -15.17 10.09
N ASN A 164 -39.59 -15.30 9.35
CA ASN A 164 -40.89 -14.73 9.69
C ASN A 164 -41.94 -15.64 9.01
N ARG A 165 -42.62 -16.54 9.73
CA ARG A 165 -43.74 -16.39 10.69
C ARG A 165 -45.10 -16.16 10.00
N TRP A 166 -45.92 -17.22 10.07
CA TRP A 166 -47.40 -17.30 9.98
C TRP A 166 -48.00 -16.79 8.66
N ASN A 167 -48.78 -17.56 7.89
CA ASN A 167 -49.95 -18.35 8.23
C ASN A 167 -50.15 -19.46 7.17
#